data_AF-A0A370F9S3-F1
#
_entry.id   AF-A0A370F9S3-F1
#
_cell.length_a   1.000
_cell.length_b   1.000
_cell.length_c   1.000
_cell.angle_alpha   90.00
_cell.angle_beta   90.00
_cell.angle_gamma   90.00
#
_symmetry.space_group_name_H-M   'P 1'
#
loop_
_entity.id
_entity.type
_entity.pdbx_description
1 polymer ?
#
loop_
_entity_poly.entity_id
_entity_poly.type
_entity_poly.pdbx_seq_one_letter_code
_entity_poly.pdbx_strand_id
1 'polypeptide(L)'
;MKIIRPKFSTRSRARQSGMSLLAVSAMATVLSFAGFAAYRVAATQSQAAGSAGQNRLLIQADSIVEAFAAANSRLPCPAANRGEAQDCDSGRVKGYFPSDVAAAYAPGELAGDLQGLRYTVDQRLLRPTDIFPNSPNIARTVNGYDLCRELAVVQSGRGGADGGLPADEITGGMDVYGLAAAGVAGFTGANEDSAGHLESPGRERSADYTESVRMRKVRDLARNGSCATQINALNVLAMAHGWNTDLPADRDSEIERFTELTLLPHLNTILIWGAAAVQTFYGQVNERSTLITAIQAASAKDASICTSSAGIDAAACVAAGTQQAISGKALIQSGFALYELAVFTERIIQNSASLIQAEVRLNRYKSMDIWQGQDRVLETIDRRGAEILAGANP
;
A
#
# COMPACT_ATOMS: atom_id res chain seq x y z
N MET A 1 103.10 -64.45 59.08
CA MET A 1 103.38 -63.06 58.65
C MET A 1 102.76 -62.87 57.27
N LYS A 2 101.64 -62.15 57.16
CA LYS A 2 100.80 -62.09 55.95
C LYS A 2 100.97 -60.71 55.30
N ILE A 3 101.70 -60.65 54.19
CA ILE A 3 102.00 -59.40 53.47
C ILE A 3 100.78 -59.04 52.61
N ILE A 4 100.09 -57.96 52.98
CA ILE A 4 98.96 -57.39 52.23
C ILE A 4 99.54 -56.40 51.21
N ARG A 5 99.37 -56.68 49.91
CA ARG A 5 99.71 -55.74 48.82
C ARG A 5 98.49 -54.88 48.47
N PRO A 6 98.62 -53.55 48.33
CA PRO A 6 97.53 -52.69 47.89
C PRO A 6 97.29 -52.83 46.38
N LYS A 7 96.02 -52.97 45.99
CA LYS A 7 95.58 -52.88 44.58
C LYS A 7 95.48 -51.40 44.20
N PHE A 8 96.32 -50.94 43.29
CA PHE A 8 96.17 -49.64 42.64
C PHE A 8 95.01 -49.70 41.63
N SER A 9 93.96 -48.95 41.91
CA SER A 9 92.86 -48.68 40.98
C SER A 9 93.34 -47.69 39.91
N THR A 10 93.38 -48.12 38.65
CA THR A 10 93.57 -47.27 37.50
C THR A 10 92.29 -46.48 37.23
N ARG A 11 92.26 -45.20 37.65
CA ARG A 11 91.19 -44.27 37.27
C ARG A 11 91.26 -44.03 35.76
N SER A 12 90.26 -44.50 35.03
CA SER A 12 90.04 -44.10 33.64
C SER A 12 89.79 -42.59 33.62
N ARG A 13 90.59 -41.85 32.84
CA ARG A 13 90.29 -40.44 32.55
C ARG A 13 89.06 -40.43 31.66
N ALA A 14 87.89 -40.17 32.24
CA ALA A 14 86.70 -39.83 31.47
C ALA A 14 87.07 -38.62 30.61
N ARG A 15 87.12 -38.81 29.29
CA ARG A 15 87.23 -37.71 28.33
C ARG A 15 86.04 -36.80 28.58
N GLN A 16 86.29 -35.65 29.20
CA GLN A 16 85.33 -34.57 29.32
C GLN A 16 85.04 -34.09 27.90
N SER A 17 84.01 -34.65 27.26
CA SER A 17 83.53 -34.14 25.98
C SER A 17 82.92 -32.78 26.28
N GLY A 18 83.67 -31.71 26.03
CA GLY A 18 83.09 -30.38 25.99
C GLY A 18 81.93 -30.45 25.00
N MET A 19 80.69 -30.32 25.50
CA MET A 19 79.55 -30.07 24.64
C MET A 19 79.95 -28.89 23.77
N SER A 20 80.11 -29.15 22.48
CA SER A 20 80.70 -28.17 21.59
C SER A 20 79.84 -26.91 21.66
N LEU A 21 80.51 -25.75 21.71
CA LEU A 21 79.86 -24.45 21.74
C LEU A 21 78.81 -24.30 20.61
N LEU A 22 79.02 -25.05 19.52
CA LEU A 22 78.08 -25.28 18.42
C LEU A 22 76.73 -25.87 18.87
N ALA A 23 76.70 -26.90 19.72
CA ALA A 23 75.45 -27.52 20.18
C ALA A 23 74.59 -26.54 21.00
N VAL A 24 75.22 -25.75 21.88
CA VAL A 24 74.54 -24.72 22.67
C VAL A 24 74.03 -23.60 21.76
N SER A 25 74.85 -23.16 20.79
CA SER A 25 74.42 -22.13 19.83
C SER A 25 73.23 -22.59 18.99
N ALA A 26 73.21 -23.84 18.53
CA ALA A 26 72.11 -24.42 17.75
C ALA A 26 70.82 -24.53 18.56
N MET A 27 70.90 -24.96 19.83
CA MET A 27 69.73 -24.98 20.72
C MET A 27 69.18 -23.58 20.97
N ALA A 28 70.05 -22.58 21.16
CA ALA A 28 69.63 -21.20 21.34
C ALA A 28 68.91 -20.64 20.11
N THR A 29 69.37 -20.94 18.89
CA THR A 29 68.67 -20.53 17.66
C THR A 29 67.31 -21.18 17.55
N VAL A 30 67.21 -22.49 17.77
CA VAL A 30 65.93 -23.22 17.70
C VAL A 30 64.93 -22.67 18.72
N LEU A 31 65.37 -22.41 19.96
CA LEU A 31 64.51 -21.82 21.00
C LEU A 31 64.08 -20.38 20.64
N SER A 32 64.96 -19.59 20.04
CA SER A 32 64.63 -18.23 19.60
C SER A 32 63.59 -18.23 18.48
N PHE A 33 63.74 -19.11 17.48
CA PHE A 33 62.76 -19.28 16.42
C PHE A 33 61.42 -19.79 16.94
N ALA A 34 61.44 -20.78 17.83
CA ALA A 34 60.23 -21.30 18.46
C ALA A 34 59.51 -20.24 19.30
N GLY A 35 60.27 -19.43 20.06
CA GLY A 35 59.73 -18.31 20.85
C GLY A 35 59.10 -17.23 19.97
N PHE A 36 59.76 -16.85 18.87
CA PHE A 36 59.21 -15.89 17.91
C PHE A 36 57.93 -16.41 17.23
N ALA A 37 57.91 -17.68 16.82
CA ALA A 37 56.73 -18.31 16.23
C ALA A 37 55.55 -18.36 17.23
N ALA A 38 55.81 -18.74 18.48
CA ALA A 38 54.81 -18.76 19.55
C ALA A 38 54.25 -17.35 19.83
N TYR A 39 55.12 -16.33 19.88
CA TYR A 39 54.70 -14.93 20.04
C TYR A 39 53.79 -14.48 18.89
N ARG A 40 54.15 -14.81 17.64
CA ARG A 40 53.33 -14.48 16.47
C ARG A 40 51.95 -15.15 16.52
N VAL A 41 51.88 -16.42 16.93
CA VAL A 41 50.61 -17.14 17.06
C VAL A 41 49.74 -16.59 18.20
N ALA A 42 50.34 -16.25 19.34
CA ALA A 42 49.60 -15.65 20.46
C ALA A 42 49.08 -14.24 20.10
N ALA A 43 49.86 -13.45 19.37
CA ALA A 43 49.46 -12.14 18.87
C ALA A 43 48.28 -12.25 17.87
N THR A 44 48.29 -13.22 16.96
CA THR A 44 47.18 -13.41 16.02
C THR A 44 45.92 -13.95 16.72
N GLN A 45 46.06 -14.85 17.70
CA GLN A 45 44.91 -15.36 18.46
C GLN A 45 44.24 -14.28 19.31
N SER A 46 45.02 -13.43 19.99
CA SER A 46 44.45 -12.34 20.80
C SER A 46 43.72 -11.31 19.93
N GLN A 47 44.24 -10.97 18.76
CA GLN A 47 43.56 -10.11 17.79
C GLN A 47 42.26 -10.74 17.26
N ALA A 48 42.27 -12.06 16.98
CA ALA A 48 41.09 -12.78 16.53
C ALA A 48 40.00 -12.89 17.62
N ALA A 49 40.38 -13.06 18.88
CA ALA A 49 39.45 -13.09 20.00
C ALA A 49 38.78 -11.72 20.23
N GLY A 50 39.57 -10.64 20.17
CA GLY A 50 39.04 -9.27 20.29
C GLY A 50 38.06 -8.92 19.18
N SER A 51 38.38 -9.29 17.93
CA SER A 51 37.48 -9.04 16.78
C SER A 51 36.18 -9.84 16.87
N ALA A 52 36.23 -11.08 17.36
CA ALA A 52 35.04 -11.90 17.58
C ALA A 52 34.11 -11.29 18.65
N GLY A 53 34.67 -10.79 19.75
CA GLY A 53 33.92 -10.10 20.81
C GLY A 53 33.25 -8.82 20.29
N GLN A 54 34.01 -7.96 19.60
CA GLN A 54 33.48 -6.74 18.98
C GLN A 54 32.35 -7.05 17.98
N ASN A 55 32.54 -8.03 17.10
CA ASN A 55 31.52 -8.41 16.12
C ASN A 55 30.24 -8.92 16.79
N ARG A 56 30.36 -9.71 17.87
CA ARG A 56 29.20 -10.17 18.63
C ARG A 56 28.43 -9.00 19.25
N LEU A 57 29.15 -8.05 19.86
CA LEU A 57 28.54 -6.85 20.43
C LEU A 57 27.83 -5.99 19.37
N LEU A 58 28.45 -5.81 18.19
CA LEU A 58 27.84 -5.10 17.07
C LEU A 58 26.58 -5.78 16.54
N ILE A 59 26.55 -7.11 16.47
CA ILE A 59 25.34 -7.86 16.07
C ILE A 59 24.23 -7.67 17.10
N GLN A 60 24.55 -7.69 18.39
CA GLN A 60 23.57 -7.46 19.46
C GLN A 60 23.03 -6.02 19.41
N ALA A 61 23.90 -5.03 19.27
CA ALA A 61 23.51 -3.63 19.10
C ALA A 61 22.59 -3.42 17.89
N ASP A 62 22.93 -4.03 16.76
CA ASP A 62 22.15 -4.00 15.52
C ASP A 62 20.73 -4.56 15.74
N SER A 63 20.60 -5.70 16.42
CA SER A 63 19.28 -6.26 16.75
C SER A 63 18.46 -5.37 17.69
N ILE A 64 19.11 -4.62 18.59
CA ILE A 64 18.44 -3.67 19.50
C ILE A 64 17.97 -2.42 18.75
N VAL A 65 18.78 -1.90 17.82
CA VAL A 65 18.36 -0.80 16.94
C VAL A 65 17.15 -1.20 16.13
N GLU A 66 17.15 -2.41 15.55
CA GLU A 66 16.01 -2.94 14.80
C GLU A 66 14.76 -3.11 15.70
N ALA A 67 14.92 -3.64 16.92
CA ALA A 67 13.81 -3.77 17.87
C ALA A 67 13.25 -2.42 18.33
N PHE A 68 14.12 -1.44 18.59
CA PHE A 68 13.72 -0.08 18.90
C PHE A 68 12.97 0.55 17.73
N ALA A 69 13.48 0.38 16.51
CA ALA A 69 12.89 0.91 15.30
C ALA A 69 11.50 0.31 15.03
N ALA A 70 11.33 -0.99 15.28
CA ALA A 70 10.02 -1.64 15.18
C ALA A 70 9.01 -1.12 16.22
N ALA A 71 9.47 -0.79 17.44
CA ALA A 71 8.59 -0.32 18.51
C ALA A 71 8.27 1.19 18.42
N ASN A 72 9.22 2.01 17.99
CA ASN A 72 9.13 3.47 18.01
C ASN A 72 9.01 4.09 16.62
N SER A 73 9.15 3.28 15.57
CA SER A 73 9.00 3.69 14.16
C SER A 73 9.94 4.83 13.74
N ARG A 74 11.07 4.91 14.44
CA ARG A 74 12.18 5.82 14.20
C ARG A 74 13.45 5.14 14.69
N LEU A 75 14.60 5.62 14.24
CA LEU A 75 15.86 5.14 14.80
C LEU A 75 16.19 5.86 16.12
N PRO A 76 16.98 5.23 17.01
CA PRO A 76 17.51 5.91 18.19
C PRO A 76 18.25 7.18 17.80
N CYS A 77 18.16 8.23 18.62
CA CYS A 77 19.02 9.40 18.43
C CYS A 77 20.37 9.13 19.12
N PRO A 78 21.50 9.55 18.53
CA PRO A 78 22.79 9.39 19.20
C PRO A 78 22.85 10.18 20.51
N ALA A 79 23.47 9.61 21.53
CA ALA A 79 23.79 10.35 22.76
C ALA A 79 25.02 11.24 22.53
N ALA A 80 25.05 12.42 23.14
CA ALA A 80 26.16 13.35 22.99
C ALA A 80 27.44 12.78 23.63
N ASN A 81 27.33 12.22 24.84
CA ASN A 81 28.42 11.56 25.55
C ASN A 81 28.08 10.10 25.90
N ARG A 82 29.12 9.36 26.28
CA ARG A 82 29.01 7.95 26.68
C ARG A 82 28.11 7.82 27.91
N GLY A 83 27.14 6.91 27.84
CA GLY A 83 26.25 6.61 28.96
C GLY A 83 25.15 7.64 29.21
N GLU A 84 24.98 8.60 28.31
CA GLU A 84 23.84 9.52 28.31
C GLU A 84 22.65 8.95 27.51
N ALA A 85 21.47 9.48 27.79
CA ALA A 85 20.25 9.16 27.03
C ALA A 85 20.33 9.74 25.60
N GLN A 86 19.44 9.25 24.72
CA GLN A 86 19.30 9.77 23.36
C GLN A 86 19.04 11.29 23.34
N ASP A 87 19.73 12.01 22.44
CA ASP A 87 19.53 13.45 22.20
C ASP A 87 18.97 13.66 20.79
N CYS A 88 17.64 13.82 20.70
CA CYS A 88 16.94 14.03 19.43
C CYS A 88 16.82 15.50 19.02
N ASP A 89 17.22 16.43 19.89
CA ASP A 89 17.00 17.86 19.68
C ASP A 89 18.18 18.55 19.01
N SER A 90 19.40 18.05 19.21
CA SER A 90 20.60 18.64 18.63
C SER A 90 20.78 18.40 17.13
N GLY A 91 19.92 17.58 16.49
CA GLY A 91 20.10 17.18 15.09
C GLY A 91 21.38 16.38 14.85
N ARG A 92 21.97 15.84 15.91
CA ARG A 92 23.23 15.10 15.89
C ARG A 92 23.06 13.79 15.14
N VAL A 93 23.87 13.64 14.08
CA VAL A 93 23.89 12.41 13.27
C VAL A 93 24.89 11.37 13.77
N LYS A 94 25.81 11.73 14.67
CA LYS A 94 26.80 10.82 15.27
C LYS A 94 27.07 11.13 16.74
N GLY A 95 27.18 10.07 17.54
CA GLY A 95 27.45 10.15 18.96
C GLY A 95 27.77 8.78 19.56
N TYR A 96 27.40 8.59 20.81
CA TYR A 96 27.43 7.29 21.47
C TYR A 96 26.07 6.58 21.36
N PHE A 97 26.08 5.27 21.54
CA PHE A 97 24.85 4.51 21.65
C PHE A 97 24.08 4.94 22.92
N PRO A 98 22.78 5.26 22.79
CA PRO A 98 22.01 5.86 23.88
C PRO A 98 21.73 4.89 25.03
N SER A 99 21.94 5.36 26.26
CA SER A 99 21.84 4.54 27.47
C SER A 99 20.43 4.10 27.81
N ASP A 100 19.42 4.92 27.52
CA ASP A 100 18.00 4.61 27.71
C ASP A 100 17.55 3.47 26.79
N VAL A 101 18.01 3.47 25.53
CA VAL A 101 17.74 2.37 24.59
C VAL A 101 18.49 1.11 25.00
N ALA A 102 19.77 1.22 25.40
CA ALA A 102 20.53 0.09 25.90
C ALA A 102 19.85 -0.55 27.13
N ALA A 103 19.40 0.26 28.09
CA ALA A 103 18.72 -0.22 29.30
C ALA A 103 17.34 -0.83 29.04
N ALA A 104 16.61 -0.32 28.04
CA ALA A 104 15.27 -0.82 27.71
C ALA A 104 15.29 -2.18 26.98
N TYR A 105 16.32 -2.46 26.18
CA TYR A 105 16.35 -3.63 25.28
C TYR A 105 17.48 -4.64 25.57
N ALA A 106 18.42 -4.33 26.47
CA ALA A 106 19.51 -5.23 26.84
C ALA A 106 19.59 -5.49 28.35
N PRO A 107 20.04 -6.69 28.78
CA PRO A 107 20.36 -6.97 30.17
C PRO A 107 21.57 -6.14 30.65
N GLY A 108 21.65 -5.88 31.96
CA GLY A 108 22.53 -4.87 32.55
C GLY A 108 23.99 -4.82 32.08
N GLU A 109 24.71 -5.95 32.06
CA GLU A 109 26.11 -5.97 31.60
C GLU A 109 26.24 -5.60 30.12
N LEU A 110 25.38 -6.20 29.27
CA LEU A 110 25.33 -5.87 27.85
C LEU A 110 24.94 -4.41 27.61
N ALA A 111 24.03 -3.85 28.41
CA ALA A 111 23.65 -2.44 28.31
C ALA A 111 24.85 -1.50 28.54
N GLY A 112 25.73 -1.83 29.49
CA GLY A 112 26.96 -1.07 29.74
C GLY A 112 27.96 -1.15 28.57
N ASP A 113 28.11 -2.32 27.97
CA ASP A 113 28.97 -2.51 26.80
C ASP A 113 28.45 -1.76 25.57
N LEU A 114 27.13 -1.79 25.34
CA LEU A 114 26.47 -1.10 24.23
C LEU A 114 26.69 0.42 24.30
N GLN A 115 26.60 1.03 25.49
CA GLN A 115 26.87 2.46 25.68
C GLN A 115 28.28 2.88 25.26
N GLY A 116 29.23 1.94 25.21
CA GLY A 116 30.59 2.18 24.72
C GLY A 116 30.70 2.27 23.20
N LEU A 117 29.67 1.90 22.44
CA LEU A 117 29.68 1.94 20.98
C LEU A 117 29.51 3.37 20.46
N ARG A 118 30.18 3.66 19.34
CA ARG A 118 29.88 4.82 18.51
C ARG A 118 28.71 4.49 17.61
N TYR A 119 27.80 5.45 17.46
CA TYR A 119 26.57 5.31 16.69
C TYR A 119 26.41 6.49 15.76
N THR A 120 26.12 6.22 14.49
CA THR A 120 25.76 7.23 13.48
C THR A 120 24.43 6.85 12.85
N VAL A 121 23.65 7.84 12.40
CA VAL A 121 22.32 7.63 11.83
C VAL A 121 21.95 8.77 10.88
N ASP A 122 21.18 8.46 9.84
CA ASP A 122 20.64 9.45 8.91
C ASP A 122 19.63 10.35 9.64
N GLN A 123 19.86 11.67 9.59
CA GLN A 123 19.06 12.67 10.30
C GLN A 123 17.57 12.59 9.95
N ARG A 124 17.24 12.18 8.72
CA ARG A 124 15.85 12.08 8.24
C ARG A 124 15.07 11.00 8.99
N LEU A 125 15.75 10.00 9.54
CA LEU A 125 15.16 8.86 10.21
C LEU A 125 15.12 9.01 11.74
N LEU A 126 15.55 10.16 12.26
CA LEU A 126 15.53 10.49 13.70
C LEU A 126 14.16 10.97 14.17
N ARG A 127 13.37 11.58 13.29
CA ARG A 127 12.08 12.17 13.61
C ARG A 127 11.04 11.56 12.69
N PRO A 128 9.95 10.99 13.23
CA PRO A 128 8.78 10.71 12.42
C PRO A 128 8.33 12.02 11.80
N THR A 129 8.24 12.09 10.49
CA THR A 129 7.67 13.28 9.87
C THR A 129 6.16 13.09 9.85
N ASP A 130 5.46 13.84 10.70
CA ASP A 130 4.00 13.92 10.77
C ASP A 130 3.42 14.62 9.50
N ILE A 131 3.91 14.27 8.32
CA ILE A 131 3.42 14.72 7.02
C ILE A 131 2.35 13.74 6.53
N PHE A 132 1.41 13.38 7.41
CA PHE A 132 0.07 13.08 6.96
C PHE A 132 -0.70 14.40 6.95
N PRO A 133 -1.32 14.79 5.82
CA PRO A 133 -2.15 15.99 5.79
C PRO A 133 -3.21 15.89 6.90
N ASN A 134 -3.39 16.99 7.63
CA ASN A 134 -4.25 17.12 8.81
C ASN A 134 -5.76 16.90 8.58
N SER A 135 -6.17 16.22 7.49
CA SER A 135 -7.56 15.82 7.33
C SER A 135 -7.85 14.46 7.98
N PRO A 136 -8.92 14.38 8.78
CA PRO A 136 -9.26 13.25 9.62
C PRO A 136 -9.85 12.16 8.71
N ASN A 137 -9.53 10.88 8.85
CA ASN A 137 -10.12 10.04 9.88
C ASN A 137 -9.14 8.92 10.25
N ILE A 138 -8.20 9.34 11.11
CA ILE A 138 -7.52 8.55 12.15
C ILE A 138 -6.44 7.56 11.65
N ALA A 139 -5.33 8.11 11.17
CA ALA A 139 -4.05 7.41 11.03
C ALA A 139 -3.00 7.82 12.08
N ARG A 140 -3.38 8.60 13.12
CA ARG A 140 -2.46 9.09 14.17
C ARG A 140 -2.00 8.03 15.17
N THR A 141 -2.46 6.79 15.05
CA THR A 141 -2.04 5.65 15.87
C THR A 141 -1.22 4.63 15.09
N VAL A 142 -1.01 4.86 13.80
CA VAL A 142 -0.30 3.92 12.93
C VAL A 142 1.19 4.30 12.89
N ASN A 143 1.77 4.51 14.08
CA ASN A 143 3.15 4.96 14.25
C ASN A 143 4.13 4.02 13.52
N GLY A 144 3.85 2.71 13.46
CA GLY A 144 4.66 1.66 12.82
C GLY A 144 5.11 1.88 11.37
N TYR A 145 4.40 2.70 10.59
CA TYR A 145 4.54 2.72 9.13
C TYR A 145 5.36 3.90 8.62
N ASP A 146 5.69 4.86 9.48
CA ASP A 146 6.43 6.05 9.08
C ASP A 146 7.88 5.68 8.72
N LEU A 147 8.51 4.76 9.45
CA LEU A 147 9.87 4.31 9.13
C LEU A 147 9.97 3.72 7.72
N CYS A 148 9.05 2.85 7.33
CA CYS A 148 9.08 2.22 5.99
C CYS A 148 8.89 3.24 4.86
N ARG A 149 8.02 4.23 5.08
CA ARG A 149 7.83 5.35 4.15
C ARG A 149 9.07 6.23 4.09
N GLU A 150 9.61 6.62 5.24
CA GLU A 150 10.82 7.43 5.30
C GLU A 150 12.00 6.72 4.64
N LEU A 151 12.16 5.41 4.83
CA LEU A 151 13.16 4.61 4.12
C LEU A 151 12.96 4.64 2.59
N ALA A 152 11.72 4.66 2.11
CA ALA A 152 11.42 4.80 0.69
C ALA A 152 11.71 6.23 0.17
N VAL A 153 11.46 7.27 0.97
CA VAL A 153 11.72 8.68 0.61
C VAL A 153 13.22 9.01 0.65
N VAL A 154 13.94 8.49 1.65
CA VAL A 154 15.37 8.68 1.85
C VAL A 154 16.17 8.34 0.59
N GLN A 155 15.70 7.35 -0.18
CA GLN A 155 16.35 6.91 -1.40
C GLN A 155 15.48 7.17 -2.64
N SER A 156 15.23 8.44 -2.94
CA SER A 156 14.38 8.93 -4.04
C SER A 156 14.86 8.64 -5.47
N GLY A 157 15.74 7.65 -5.68
CA GLY A 157 16.28 7.27 -6.99
C GLY A 157 15.63 6.00 -7.51
N ARG A 158 14.80 6.11 -8.56
CA ARG A 158 14.20 5.01 -9.36
C ARG A 158 13.87 3.75 -8.54
N GLY A 159 12.67 3.71 -7.98
CA GLY A 159 12.14 2.56 -7.26
C GLY A 159 12.35 1.24 -8.01
N GLY A 160 12.89 0.24 -7.32
CA GLY A 160 13.01 -1.12 -7.84
C GLY A 160 11.65 -1.84 -7.87
N ALA A 161 11.66 -3.07 -8.40
CA ALA A 161 10.47 -3.93 -8.49
C ALA A 161 9.82 -4.25 -7.13
N ASP A 162 10.52 -3.99 -6.02
CA ASP A 162 10.10 -4.25 -4.65
C ASP A 162 9.20 -3.11 -4.09
N GLY A 163 8.29 -2.57 -4.89
CA GLY A 163 7.32 -1.55 -4.44
C GLY A 163 7.92 -0.17 -4.15
N GLY A 164 8.96 0.23 -4.89
CA GLY A 164 9.61 1.54 -4.71
C GLY A 164 10.87 1.49 -3.84
N LEU A 165 11.19 0.35 -3.24
CA LEU A 165 12.43 0.17 -2.49
C LEU A 165 13.65 0.17 -3.45
N PRO A 166 14.81 0.67 -2.97
CA PRO A 166 16.00 0.84 -3.80
C PRO A 166 16.56 -0.48 -4.33
N ALA A 167 17.06 -0.48 -5.57
CA ALA A 167 17.72 -1.62 -6.21
C ALA A 167 19.08 -1.96 -5.55
N ASP A 168 19.51 -3.23 -5.62
CA ASP A 168 20.78 -3.74 -5.06
C ASP A 168 22.03 -3.04 -5.64
N GLU A 169 21.93 -2.45 -6.83
CA GLU A 169 23.06 -2.07 -7.69
C GLU A 169 23.61 -0.65 -7.49
N ILE A 170 23.06 0.17 -6.59
CA ILE A 170 23.68 1.48 -6.35
C ILE A 170 24.92 1.28 -5.47
N THR A 171 26.06 1.09 -6.13
CA THR A 171 27.39 1.16 -5.53
C THR A 171 27.54 2.51 -4.82
N GLY A 172 27.52 2.50 -3.49
CA GLY A 172 27.43 3.73 -2.67
C GLY A 172 26.05 4.01 -2.06
N GLY A 173 25.19 2.98 -1.93
CA GLY A 173 23.92 3.09 -1.23
C GLY A 173 24.08 3.76 0.15
N MET A 174 23.12 4.63 0.49
CA MET A 174 23.15 5.36 1.75
C MET A 174 23.02 4.39 2.93
N ASP A 175 23.96 4.48 3.86
CA ASP A 175 23.85 3.81 5.15
C ASP A 175 22.84 4.56 6.02
N VAL A 176 21.89 3.82 6.57
CA VAL A 176 20.82 4.34 7.42
C VAL A 176 21.34 4.59 8.83
N TYR A 177 22.12 3.66 9.35
CA TYR A 177 22.87 3.83 10.58
C TYR A 177 24.15 3.01 10.53
N GLY A 178 25.06 3.34 11.46
CA GLY A 178 26.32 2.66 11.65
C GLY A 178 26.65 2.50 13.12
N LEU A 179 27.37 1.43 13.43
CA LEU A 179 27.82 1.06 14.76
C LEU A 179 29.32 0.79 14.69
N ALA A 180 30.10 1.38 15.59
CA ALA A 180 31.52 1.08 15.71
C ALA A 180 31.87 0.67 17.15
N ALA A 181 32.61 -0.43 17.26
CA ALA A 181 33.15 -0.95 18.50
C ALA A 181 34.62 -0.59 18.63
N ALA A 182 34.98 0.00 19.78
CA ALA A 182 36.34 0.45 20.05
C ALA A 182 37.34 -0.71 20.00
N GLY A 183 38.54 -0.40 19.52
CA GLY A 183 39.70 -1.26 19.61
C GLY A 183 40.29 -1.26 21.03
N VAL A 184 41.38 -2.00 21.21
CA VAL A 184 42.11 -2.02 22.49
C VAL A 184 42.68 -0.65 22.87
N ALA A 185 42.96 0.19 21.88
CA ALA A 185 43.45 1.56 22.07
C ALA A 185 42.32 2.62 22.12
N GLY A 186 41.05 2.20 22.05
CA GLY A 186 39.90 3.10 21.90
C GLY A 186 39.43 3.25 20.46
N PHE A 187 38.82 4.40 20.17
CA PHE A 187 38.45 4.81 18.81
C PHE A 187 39.57 5.62 18.18
N THR A 188 39.74 5.51 16.87
CA THR A 188 40.72 6.24 16.05
C THR A 188 40.09 6.70 14.74
N GLY A 189 40.74 7.65 14.04
CA GLY A 189 40.30 8.11 12.72
C GLY A 189 38.86 8.65 12.70
N ALA A 190 38.09 8.29 11.69
CA ALA A 190 36.70 8.73 11.54
C ALA A 190 35.75 8.09 12.57
N ASN A 191 36.18 7.19 13.45
CA ASN A 191 35.33 6.71 14.55
C ASN A 191 35.53 7.55 15.83
N GLU A 192 36.70 8.18 15.98
CA GLU A 192 37.01 9.04 17.11
C GLU A 192 36.42 10.45 16.94
N ASP A 193 36.52 10.99 15.72
CA ASP A 193 36.17 12.37 15.40
C ASP A 193 34.66 12.69 15.53
N SER A 194 34.32 13.96 15.38
CA SER A 194 32.94 14.45 15.36
C SER A 194 32.31 14.49 13.96
N ALA A 195 32.97 13.97 12.93
CA ALA A 195 32.42 13.97 11.58
C ALA A 195 31.20 13.06 11.51
N GLY A 196 30.16 13.41 10.76
CA GLY A 196 28.88 12.68 10.72
C GLY A 196 28.90 11.32 10.01
N HIS A 197 30.03 10.61 10.00
CA HIS A 197 30.20 9.28 9.42
C HIS A 197 31.13 8.43 10.30
N LEU A 198 31.15 7.13 10.02
CA LEU A 198 32.10 6.16 10.60
C LEU A 198 33.09 5.71 9.53
N GLU A 199 34.15 5.05 9.97
CA GLU A 199 35.07 4.36 9.06
C GLU A 199 34.36 3.27 8.24
N SER A 200 34.89 2.97 7.06
CA SER A 200 34.32 1.92 6.21
C SER A 200 34.40 0.55 6.90
N PRO A 201 33.33 -0.29 6.88
CA PRO A 201 33.37 -1.66 7.37
C PRO A 201 34.46 -2.52 6.72
N GLY A 202 34.86 -2.18 5.50
CA GLY A 202 35.90 -2.87 4.75
C GLY A 202 37.33 -2.36 5.02
N ARG A 203 37.52 -1.41 5.93
CA ARG A 203 38.85 -0.88 6.26
C ARG A 203 39.73 -2.01 6.81
N GLU A 204 40.89 -2.20 6.17
CA GLU A 204 41.86 -3.20 6.61
C GLU A 204 42.35 -2.86 8.02
N ARG A 205 42.40 -3.88 8.88
CA ARG A 205 42.90 -3.72 10.25
C ARG A 205 44.42 -3.61 10.22
N SER A 206 44.94 -2.65 10.97
CA SER A 206 46.38 -2.42 11.12
C SER A 206 46.74 -2.38 12.61
N ALA A 207 48.04 -2.19 12.91
CA ALA A 207 48.47 -1.97 14.29
C ALA A 207 47.80 -0.74 14.92
N ASP A 208 47.47 0.26 14.11
CA ASP A 208 46.87 1.52 14.53
C ASP A 208 45.33 1.51 14.44
N TYR A 209 44.74 0.54 13.73
CA TYR A 209 43.29 0.43 13.52
C TYR A 209 42.80 -0.98 13.84
N THR A 210 42.24 -1.16 15.03
CA THR A 210 41.77 -2.46 15.54
C THR A 210 40.26 -2.51 15.79
N GLU A 211 39.54 -1.51 15.31
CA GLU A 211 38.11 -1.34 15.50
C GLU A 211 37.29 -2.19 14.52
N SER A 212 36.01 -2.38 14.87
CA SER A 212 35.04 -3.04 14.01
C SER A 212 33.90 -2.07 13.72
N VAL A 213 33.50 -1.96 12.46
CA VAL A 213 32.36 -1.13 12.05
C VAL A 213 31.33 -2.02 11.36
N ARG A 214 30.06 -1.78 11.69
CA ARG A 214 28.91 -2.39 11.04
C ARG A 214 27.98 -1.28 10.58
N MET A 215 27.74 -1.20 9.28
CA MET A 215 26.77 -0.27 8.70
C MET A 215 25.53 -1.04 8.24
N ARG A 216 24.37 -0.41 8.35
CA ARG A 216 23.09 -0.94 7.88
C ARG A 216 22.59 -0.11 6.72
N LYS A 217 22.33 -0.75 5.58
CA LYS A 217 21.78 -0.10 4.39
C LYS A 217 20.26 0.02 4.46
N VAL A 218 19.71 0.98 3.71
CA VAL A 218 18.25 1.20 3.57
C VAL A 218 17.52 -0.08 3.20
N ARG A 219 18.00 -0.79 2.17
CA ARG A 219 17.36 -2.01 1.66
C ARG A 219 17.34 -3.14 2.70
N ASP A 220 18.41 -3.30 3.47
CA ASP A 220 18.51 -4.34 4.49
C ASP A 220 17.49 -4.07 5.61
N LEU A 221 17.44 -2.83 6.10
CA LEU A 221 16.49 -2.44 7.13
C LEU A 221 15.04 -2.55 6.64
N ALA A 222 14.77 -2.12 5.41
CA ALA A 222 13.44 -2.22 4.80
C ALA A 222 12.98 -3.68 4.60
N ARG A 223 13.90 -4.59 4.25
CA ARG A 223 13.62 -6.03 4.14
C ARG A 223 13.34 -6.67 5.49
N ASN A 224 14.18 -6.39 6.48
CA ASN A 224 13.99 -6.90 7.84
C ASN A 224 12.67 -6.39 8.45
N GLY A 225 12.30 -5.14 8.18
CA GLY A 225 11.02 -4.55 8.58
C GLY A 225 9.81 -5.00 7.75
N SER A 226 9.99 -5.84 6.72
CA SER A 226 8.91 -6.23 5.79
C SER A 226 8.19 -5.03 5.15
N CYS A 227 8.91 -3.94 4.90
CA CYS A 227 8.35 -2.68 4.44
C CYS A 227 7.60 -2.80 3.11
N ALA A 228 8.04 -3.67 2.20
CA ALA A 228 7.34 -3.90 0.93
C ALA A 228 5.89 -4.38 1.14
N THR A 229 5.67 -5.32 2.07
CA THR A 229 4.32 -5.82 2.39
C THR A 229 3.48 -4.74 3.06
N GLN A 230 4.06 -3.97 3.97
CA GLN A 230 3.37 -2.88 4.66
C GLN A 230 2.96 -1.74 3.71
N ILE A 231 3.88 -1.31 2.83
CA ILE A 231 3.62 -0.28 1.82
C ILE A 231 2.54 -0.77 0.84
N ASN A 232 2.61 -2.03 0.39
CA ASN A 232 1.57 -2.59 -0.47
C ASN A 232 0.19 -2.61 0.21
N ALA A 233 0.12 -2.97 1.49
CA ALA A 233 -1.14 -2.92 2.25
C ALA A 233 -1.69 -1.49 2.36
N LEU A 234 -0.82 -0.50 2.61
CA LEU A 234 -1.22 0.91 2.64
C LEU A 234 -1.68 1.43 1.28
N ASN A 235 -1.01 1.04 0.18
CA ASN A 235 -1.43 1.42 -1.17
C ASN A 235 -2.81 0.84 -1.52
N VAL A 236 -3.09 -0.41 -1.12
CA VAL A 236 -4.41 -1.02 -1.30
C VAL A 236 -5.47 -0.31 -0.46
N LEU A 237 -5.17 0.06 0.79
CA LEU A 237 -6.09 0.83 1.63
C LEU A 237 -6.34 2.23 1.09
N ALA A 238 -5.30 2.92 0.61
CA ALA A 238 -5.42 4.24 -0.01
C ALA A 238 -6.25 4.17 -1.30
N MET A 239 -6.03 3.14 -2.12
CA MET A 239 -6.84 2.91 -3.32
C MET A 239 -8.29 2.59 -2.97
N ALA A 240 -8.54 1.75 -1.96
CA ALA A 240 -9.87 1.45 -1.48
C ALA A 240 -10.57 2.69 -0.90
N HIS A 241 -9.83 3.56 -0.20
CA HIS A 241 -10.35 4.84 0.28
C HIS A 241 -10.68 5.78 -0.87
N GLY A 242 -9.81 5.89 -1.88
CA GLY A 242 -10.06 6.69 -3.09
C GLY A 242 -11.30 6.19 -3.84
N TRP A 243 -11.41 4.87 -4.05
CA TRP A 243 -12.63 4.28 -4.59
C TRP A 243 -13.84 4.63 -3.72
N ASN A 244 -13.69 4.62 -2.40
CA ASN A 244 -14.78 4.93 -1.53
C ASN A 244 -15.24 6.40 -1.56
N THR A 245 -14.31 7.34 -1.71
CA THR A 245 -14.61 8.77 -1.82
C THR A 245 -15.16 9.13 -3.19
N ASP A 246 -14.67 8.46 -4.24
CA ASP A 246 -14.98 8.79 -5.62
C ASP A 246 -16.26 8.09 -6.10
N LEU A 247 -16.56 6.88 -5.58
CA LEU A 247 -17.75 6.11 -5.94
C LEU A 247 -19.07 6.89 -5.78
N PRO A 248 -19.32 7.66 -4.71
CA PRO A 248 -20.53 8.47 -4.60
C PRO A 248 -20.65 9.53 -5.69
N ALA A 249 -19.56 10.25 -6.00
CA ALA A 249 -19.56 11.29 -7.03
C ALA A 249 -19.72 10.69 -8.43
N ASP A 250 -19.02 9.58 -8.71
CA ASP A 250 -19.16 8.84 -9.96
C ASP A 250 -20.57 8.26 -10.10
N ARG A 251 -21.14 7.71 -9.02
CA ARG A 251 -22.52 7.18 -9.00
C ARG A 251 -23.53 8.28 -9.29
N ASP A 252 -23.39 9.44 -8.68
CA ASP A 252 -24.32 10.55 -8.89
C ASP A 252 -24.22 11.08 -10.33
N SER A 253 -23.01 11.11 -10.92
CA SER A 253 -22.80 11.45 -12.33
C SER A 253 -23.37 10.42 -13.31
N GLU A 254 -23.30 9.12 -12.99
CA GLU A 254 -23.88 8.05 -13.80
C GLU A 254 -25.42 8.00 -13.66
N ILE A 255 -25.97 8.36 -12.50
CA ILE A 255 -27.41 8.56 -12.31
C ILE A 255 -27.91 9.73 -13.17
N GLU A 256 -27.15 10.82 -13.24
CA GLU A 256 -27.46 11.96 -14.10
C GLU A 256 -27.42 11.57 -15.59
N ARG A 257 -26.37 10.87 -16.03
CA ARG A 257 -26.26 10.34 -17.41
C ARG A 257 -27.36 9.35 -17.77
N PHE A 258 -27.73 8.43 -16.87
CA PHE A 258 -28.82 7.48 -17.11
C PHE A 258 -30.16 8.21 -17.29
N THR A 259 -30.39 9.26 -16.49
CA THR A 259 -31.58 10.10 -16.58
C THR A 259 -31.63 10.85 -17.93
N GLU A 260 -30.50 11.40 -18.36
CA GLU A 260 -30.40 12.16 -19.61
C GLU A 260 -30.47 11.30 -20.87
N LEU A 261 -29.80 10.14 -20.88
CA LEU A 261 -29.67 9.30 -22.07
C LEU A 261 -30.78 8.25 -22.23
N THR A 262 -31.48 7.89 -21.14
CA THR A 262 -32.49 6.81 -21.20
C THR A 262 -33.90 7.33 -20.90
N LEU A 263 -34.07 8.06 -19.80
CA LEU A 263 -35.40 8.50 -19.35
C LEU A 263 -35.99 9.61 -20.23
N LEU A 264 -35.19 10.64 -20.54
CA LEU A 264 -35.60 11.77 -21.37
C LEU A 264 -36.01 11.36 -22.80
N PRO A 265 -35.27 10.48 -23.52
CA PRO A 265 -35.70 10.02 -24.84
C PRO A 265 -36.98 9.18 -24.83
N HIS A 266 -37.19 8.33 -23.82
CA HIS A 266 -38.44 7.57 -23.70
C HIS A 266 -39.64 8.46 -23.39
N LEU A 267 -39.49 9.45 -22.50
CA LEU A 267 -40.54 10.43 -22.22
C LEU A 267 -40.86 11.28 -23.46
N ASN A 268 -39.84 11.75 -24.18
CA ASN A 268 -40.02 12.51 -25.42
C ASN A 268 -40.72 11.66 -26.49
N THR A 269 -40.37 10.38 -26.59
CA THR A 269 -41.02 9.42 -27.51
C THR A 269 -42.51 9.27 -27.16
N ILE A 270 -42.86 9.07 -25.89
CA ILE A 270 -44.26 8.97 -25.45
C ILE A 270 -45.05 10.25 -25.78
N LEU A 271 -44.47 11.43 -25.56
CA LEU A 271 -45.11 12.71 -25.86
C LEU A 271 -45.33 12.93 -27.37
N ILE A 272 -44.31 12.67 -28.20
CA ILE A 272 -44.39 12.83 -29.66
C ILE A 272 -45.44 11.88 -30.24
N TRP A 273 -45.38 10.60 -29.88
CA TRP A 273 -46.36 9.64 -30.34
C TRP A 273 -47.75 10.05 -29.83
N GLY A 274 -47.91 10.37 -28.55
CA GLY A 274 -49.19 10.76 -27.97
C GLY A 274 -49.84 11.93 -28.70
N ALA A 275 -49.05 12.95 -29.03
CA ALA A 275 -49.49 14.08 -29.85
C ALA A 275 -49.92 13.66 -31.27
N ALA A 276 -49.16 12.77 -31.91
CA ALA A 276 -49.49 12.27 -33.25
C ALA A 276 -50.83 11.50 -33.26
N ALA A 277 -51.10 10.65 -32.27
CA ALA A 277 -52.39 9.94 -32.21
C ALA A 277 -53.58 10.87 -31.97
N VAL A 278 -53.41 11.89 -31.13
CA VAL A 278 -54.44 12.92 -30.93
C VAL A 278 -54.69 13.66 -32.24
N GLN A 279 -53.63 14.01 -32.99
CA GLN A 279 -53.77 14.70 -34.27
C GLN A 279 -54.47 13.83 -35.32
N THR A 280 -54.13 12.54 -35.43
CA THR A 280 -54.82 11.60 -36.32
C THR A 280 -56.29 11.45 -35.94
N PHE A 281 -56.60 11.37 -34.65
CA PHE A 281 -57.98 11.32 -34.17
C PHE A 281 -58.78 12.56 -34.54
N TYR A 282 -58.21 13.76 -34.33
CA TYR A 282 -58.84 15.02 -34.73
C TYR A 282 -59.05 15.11 -36.25
N GLY A 283 -58.07 14.67 -37.05
CA GLY A 283 -58.18 14.61 -38.51
C GLY A 283 -59.38 13.75 -38.94
N GLN A 284 -59.53 12.56 -38.35
CA GLN A 284 -60.64 11.67 -38.66
C GLN A 284 -62.00 12.19 -38.20
N VAL A 285 -62.07 12.85 -37.04
CA VAL A 285 -63.32 13.49 -36.57
C VAL A 285 -63.74 14.60 -37.54
N ASN A 286 -62.79 15.41 -38.01
CA ASN A 286 -63.07 16.45 -38.99
C ASN A 286 -63.53 15.86 -40.33
N GLU A 287 -62.85 14.85 -40.87
CA GLU A 287 -63.28 14.18 -42.10
C GLU A 287 -64.67 13.56 -41.95
N ARG A 288 -64.96 12.90 -40.83
CA ARG A 288 -66.31 12.36 -40.55
C ARG A 288 -67.38 13.45 -40.47
N SER A 289 -67.07 14.59 -39.87
CA SER A 289 -68.00 15.71 -39.83
C SER A 289 -68.34 16.19 -41.25
N THR A 290 -67.35 16.29 -42.14
CA THR A 290 -67.59 16.68 -43.54
C THR A 290 -68.41 15.63 -44.31
N LEU A 291 -68.16 14.33 -44.06
CA LEU A 291 -68.92 13.25 -44.68
C LEU A 291 -70.39 13.26 -44.22
N ILE A 292 -70.66 13.43 -42.92
CA ILE A 292 -72.03 13.51 -42.39
C ILE A 292 -72.77 14.70 -43.01
N THR A 293 -72.11 15.85 -43.12
CA THR A 293 -72.69 17.05 -43.74
C THR A 293 -72.99 16.82 -45.22
N ALA A 294 -72.10 16.15 -45.96
CA ALA A 294 -72.29 15.80 -47.36
C ALA A 294 -73.43 14.78 -47.57
N ILE A 295 -73.57 13.80 -46.67
CA ILE A 295 -74.67 12.81 -46.70
C ILE A 295 -76.01 13.50 -46.46
N GLN A 296 -76.09 14.42 -45.50
CA GLN A 296 -77.29 15.21 -45.23
C GLN A 296 -77.67 16.11 -46.43
N ALA A 297 -76.68 16.66 -47.15
CA ALA A 297 -76.92 17.43 -48.36
C ALA A 297 -77.39 16.57 -49.55
N ALA A 298 -76.88 15.34 -49.68
CA ALA A 298 -77.27 14.43 -50.76
C ALA A 298 -78.69 13.87 -50.56
N SER A 299 -79.08 13.52 -49.32
CA SER A 299 -80.43 13.02 -49.03
C SER A 299 -81.52 14.06 -49.29
N ALA A 300 -81.21 15.35 -49.09
CA ALA A 300 -82.11 16.44 -49.44
C ALA A 300 -82.34 16.57 -50.95
N LYS A 301 -81.35 16.19 -51.78
CA LYS A 301 -81.42 16.29 -53.25
C LYS A 301 -82.22 15.13 -53.86
N ASP A 302 -82.03 13.91 -53.36
CA ASP A 302 -82.74 12.73 -53.85
C ASP A 302 -84.24 12.71 -53.48
N ALA A 303 -84.60 13.30 -52.32
CA ALA A 303 -86.00 13.47 -51.94
C ALA A 303 -86.80 14.30 -52.97
N SER A 304 -86.15 15.26 -53.65
CA SER A 304 -86.80 16.10 -54.66
C SER A 304 -87.05 15.38 -56.00
N ILE A 305 -86.24 14.36 -56.33
CA ILE A 305 -86.34 13.60 -57.57
C ILE A 305 -87.47 12.56 -57.43
N CYS A 306 -87.56 11.87 -56.29
CA CYS A 306 -88.58 10.84 -56.05
C CYS A 306 -90.02 11.37 -55.93
N THR A 307 -90.23 12.65 -55.58
CA THR A 307 -91.56 13.26 -55.53
C THR A 307 -92.16 13.58 -56.91
N SER A 308 -91.37 13.52 -57.98
CA SER A 308 -91.80 13.92 -59.33
C SER A 308 -92.24 12.77 -60.24
N SER A 309 -92.00 11.51 -59.86
CA SER A 309 -92.37 10.33 -60.64
C SER A 309 -93.62 9.67 -60.07
N ALA A 310 -94.74 9.81 -60.78
CA ALA A 310 -96.03 9.24 -60.38
C ALA A 310 -95.95 7.70 -60.23
N GLY A 311 -96.17 7.22 -59.02
CA GLY A 311 -96.65 5.84 -58.77
C GLY A 311 -95.61 4.76 -58.47
N ILE A 312 -94.32 5.08 -58.30
CA ILE A 312 -93.35 4.10 -57.77
C ILE A 312 -93.24 4.32 -56.26
N ASP A 313 -93.42 3.24 -55.51
CA ASP A 313 -93.40 3.21 -54.04
C ASP A 313 -92.11 3.89 -53.52
N ALA A 314 -92.25 5.13 -53.06
CA ALA A 314 -91.14 6.02 -52.73
C ALA A 314 -90.21 5.44 -51.64
N ALA A 315 -90.72 4.48 -50.86
CA ALA A 315 -89.96 3.74 -49.86
C ALA A 315 -88.90 2.81 -50.48
N ALA A 316 -89.12 2.28 -51.68
CA ALA A 316 -88.20 1.32 -52.32
C ALA A 316 -87.04 2.01 -53.06
N CYS A 317 -87.25 3.21 -53.60
CA CYS A 317 -86.24 3.92 -54.40
C CYS A 317 -85.10 4.50 -53.54
N VAL A 318 -85.41 4.92 -52.30
CA VAL A 318 -84.43 5.49 -51.35
C VAL A 318 -83.66 4.40 -50.59
N ALA A 319 -84.22 3.18 -50.46
CA ALA A 319 -83.66 2.15 -49.59
C ALA A 319 -82.52 1.30 -50.21
N ALA A 320 -82.43 1.16 -51.54
CA ALA A 320 -81.64 0.07 -52.14
C ALA A 320 -80.20 0.43 -52.56
N GLY A 321 -79.92 1.66 -53.03
CA GLY A 321 -78.64 1.97 -53.69
C GLY A 321 -77.62 2.72 -52.82
N THR A 322 -78.06 3.73 -52.07
CA THR A 322 -77.16 4.66 -51.37
C THR A 322 -76.79 4.20 -49.96
N GLN A 323 -77.68 3.47 -49.26
CA GLN A 323 -77.38 2.97 -47.89
C GLN A 323 -76.30 1.87 -47.86
N GLN A 324 -76.20 1.01 -48.89
CA GLN A 324 -75.20 -0.07 -48.90
C GLN A 324 -73.79 0.41 -49.28
N ALA A 325 -73.66 1.39 -50.19
CA ALA A 325 -72.35 1.94 -50.56
C ALA A 325 -71.75 2.86 -49.48
N ILE A 326 -72.61 3.60 -48.76
CA ILE A 326 -72.19 4.52 -47.69
C ILE A 326 -71.81 3.74 -46.41
N SER A 327 -72.55 2.68 -46.05
CA SER A 327 -72.20 1.84 -44.90
C SER A 327 -70.90 1.05 -45.11
N GLY A 328 -70.64 0.55 -46.32
CA GLY A 328 -69.42 -0.20 -46.63
C GLY A 328 -68.13 0.60 -46.51
N LYS A 329 -68.06 1.82 -47.07
CA LYS A 329 -66.88 2.69 -46.95
C LYS A 329 -66.66 3.20 -45.53
N ALA A 330 -67.74 3.55 -44.81
CA ALA A 330 -67.65 3.98 -43.41
C ALA A 330 -67.13 2.86 -42.50
N LEU A 331 -67.54 1.60 -42.73
CA LEU A 331 -67.04 0.44 -41.98
C LEU A 331 -65.55 0.18 -42.25
N ILE A 332 -65.11 0.19 -43.52
CA ILE A 332 -63.70 -0.06 -43.87
C ILE A 332 -62.78 1.05 -43.31
N GLN A 333 -63.17 2.32 -43.43
CA GLN A 333 -62.38 3.42 -42.84
C GLN A 333 -62.38 3.40 -41.31
N SER A 334 -63.49 3.00 -40.67
CA SER A 334 -63.53 2.83 -39.22
C SER A 334 -62.66 1.67 -38.73
N GLY A 335 -62.55 0.58 -39.52
CA GLY A 335 -61.68 -0.55 -39.21
C GLY A 335 -60.20 -0.16 -39.25
N PHE A 336 -59.77 0.61 -40.26
CA PHE A 336 -58.39 1.07 -40.37
C PHE A 336 -58.01 2.03 -39.24
N ALA A 337 -58.92 2.94 -38.88
CA ALA A 337 -58.74 3.84 -37.74
C ALA A 337 -58.59 3.10 -36.40
N LEU A 338 -59.42 2.09 -36.16
CA LEU A 338 -59.35 1.27 -34.96
C LEU A 338 -58.06 0.43 -34.93
N TYR A 339 -57.60 -0.04 -36.09
CA TYR A 339 -56.33 -0.76 -36.22
C TYR A 339 -55.12 0.15 -35.92
N GLU A 340 -55.07 1.35 -36.49
CA GLU A 340 -53.99 2.31 -36.19
C GLU A 340 -54.00 2.74 -34.73
N LEU A 341 -55.19 2.99 -34.15
CA LEU A 341 -55.32 3.28 -32.73
C LEU A 341 -54.85 2.10 -31.86
N ALA A 342 -55.17 0.86 -32.25
CA ALA A 342 -54.73 -0.34 -31.54
C ALA A 342 -53.20 -0.50 -31.57
N VAL A 343 -52.57 -0.39 -32.75
CA VAL A 343 -51.10 -0.43 -32.90
C VAL A 343 -50.44 0.68 -32.10
N PHE A 344 -51.06 1.85 -32.08
CA PHE A 344 -50.57 3.00 -31.34
C PHE A 344 -50.65 2.78 -29.82
N THR A 345 -51.78 2.24 -29.32
CA THR A 345 -51.92 1.88 -27.90
C THR A 345 -50.93 0.80 -27.49
N GLU A 346 -50.64 -0.18 -28.34
CA GLU A 346 -49.65 -1.22 -28.06
C GLU A 346 -48.24 -0.62 -27.88
N ARG A 347 -47.83 0.31 -28.74
CA ARG A 347 -46.54 1.00 -28.62
C ARG A 347 -46.45 1.88 -27.37
N ILE A 348 -47.54 2.54 -26.97
CA ILE A 348 -47.58 3.28 -25.70
C ILE A 348 -47.43 2.32 -24.52
N ILE A 349 -48.16 1.20 -24.53
CA ILE A 349 -48.11 0.21 -23.45
C ILE A 349 -46.69 -0.36 -23.32
N GLN A 350 -46.06 -0.75 -24.44
CA GLN A 350 -44.69 -1.27 -24.43
C GLN A 350 -43.66 -0.25 -23.90
N ASN A 351 -43.76 1.02 -24.31
CA ASN A 351 -42.86 2.07 -23.81
C ASN A 351 -43.13 2.46 -22.34
N SER A 352 -44.39 2.41 -21.90
CA SER A 352 -44.73 2.65 -20.48
C SER A 352 -44.21 1.52 -19.59
N ALA A 353 -44.26 0.27 -20.07
CA ALA A 353 -43.73 -0.87 -19.34
C ALA A 353 -42.19 -0.82 -19.21
N SER A 354 -41.47 -0.41 -20.27
CA SER A 354 -40.02 -0.23 -20.18
C SER A 354 -39.64 0.93 -19.26
N LEU A 355 -40.43 2.02 -19.25
CA LEU A 355 -40.24 3.14 -18.33
C LEU A 355 -40.41 2.73 -16.87
N ILE A 356 -41.49 1.98 -16.55
CA ILE A 356 -41.74 1.47 -15.19
C ILE A 356 -40.61 0.52 -14.77
N GLN A 357 -40.12 -0.35 -15.65
CA GLN A 357 -38.99 -1.22 -15.34
C GLN A 357 -37.69 -0.43 -15.10
N ALA A 358 -37.45 0.63 -15.86
CA ALA A 358 -36.30 1.51 -15.67
C ALA A 358 -36.39 2.27 -14.34
N GLU A 359 -37.58 2.77 -13.99
CA GLU A 359 -37.82 3.45 -12.71
C GLU A 359 -37.69 2.51 -11.52
N VAL A 360 -38.21 1.27 -11.61
CA VAL A 360 -38.03 0.25 -10.57
C VAL A 360 -36.55 -0.11 -10.40
N ARG A 361 -35.78 -0.20 -11.49
CA ARG A 361 -34.32 -0.40 -11.40
C ARG A 361 -33.63 0.80 -10.77
N LEU A 362 -33.98 2.02 -11.16
CA LEU A 362 -33.42 3.24 -10.60
C LEU A 362 -33.73 3.38 -9.11
N ASN A 363 -34.97 3.12 -8.71
CA ASN A 363 -35.39 3.14 -7.32
C ASN A 363 -34.72 2.03 -6.51
N ARG A 364 -34.54 0.83 -7.08
CA ARG A 364 -33.76 -0.24 -6.44
C ARG A 364 -32.28 0.13 -6.30
N TYR A 365 -31.73 0.86 -7.27
CA TYR A 365 -30.35 1.33 -7.24
C TYR A 365 -30.15 2.47 -6.22
N LYS A 366 -31.14 3.39 -6.11
CA LYS A 366 -31.19 4.44 -5.09
C LYS A 366 -31.45 3.89 -3.68
N SER A 367 -32.24 2.82 -3.56
CA SER A 367 -32.59 2.19 -2.29
C SER A 367 -31.63 1.09 -1.85
N MET A 368 -30.68 0.70 -2.71
CA MET A 368 -29.54 -0.09 -2.27
C MET A 368 -28.68 0.84 -1.42
N ASP A 369 -28.96 0.86 -0.12
CA ASP A 369 -28.02 1.37 0.87
C ASP A 369 -26.78 0.49 0.80
N ILE A 370 -25.84 0.85 -0.07
CA ILE A 370 -24.49 0.26 -0.14
C ILE A 370 -23.81 0.35 1.25
N TRP A 371 -24.32 1.24 2.12
CA TRP A 371 -23.76 1.66 3.38
C TRP A 371 -24.33 0.99 4.64
N GLN A 372 -25.54 0.39 4.63
CA GLN A 372 -26.08 -0.22 5.87
C GLN A 372 -25.24 -1.42 6.38
N GLY A 373 -24.47 -2.06 5.51
CA GLY A 373 -23.50 -3.08 5.91
C GLY A 373 -22.18 -2.49 6.42
N GLN A 374 -21.71 -1.40 5.82
CA GLN A 374 -20.43 -0.78 6.16
C GLN A 374 -20.51 0.09 7.41
N ASP A 375 -21.59 0.80 7.67
CA ASP A 375 -21.76 1.57 8.90
C ASP A 375 -21.73 0.66 10.13
N ARG A 376 -22.33 -0.53 10.04
CA ARG A 376 -22.21 -1.55 11.10
C ARG A 376 -20.79 -2.09 11.25
N VAL A 377 -20.05 -2.23 10.15
CA VAL A 377 -18.66 -2.68 10.18
C VAL A 377 -17.75 -1.61 10.77
N LEU A 378 -17.91 -0.35 10.37
CA LEU A 378 -17.20 0.80 10.92
C LEU A 378 -17.55 1.01 12.40
N GLU A 379 -18.82 0.93 12.78
CA GLU A 379 -19.27 0.96 14.18
C GLU A 379 -18.69 -0.21 14.98
N THR A 380 -18.56 -1.40 14.37
CA THR A 380 -17.91 -2.55 15.02
C THR A 380 -16.40 -2.37 15.17
N ILE A 381 -15.74 -1.76 14.18
CA ILE A 381 -14.31 -1.45 14.22
C ILE A 381 -14.04 -0.37 15.26
N ASP A 382 -14.81 0.72 15.27
CA ASP A 382 -14.71 1.81 16.25
C ASP A 382 -14.98 1.31 17.67
N ARG A 383 -16.02 0.48 17.85
CA ARG A 383 -16.31 -0.15 19.15
C ARG A 383 -15.17 -1.05 19.61
N ARG A 384 -14.62 -1.90 18.73
CA ARG A 384 -13.46 -2.75 19.07
C ARG A 384 -12.20 -1.94 19.34
N GLY A 385 -11.97 -0.87 18.58
CA GLY A 385 -10.86 0.07 18.80
C GLY A 385 -10.97 0.72 20.17
N ALA A 386 -12.17 1.17 20.55
CA ALA A 386 -12.44 1.73 21.87
C ALA A 386 -12.26 0.70 23.00
N GLU A 387 -12.70 -0.56 22.81
CA GLU A 387 -12.49 -1.65 23.78
C GLU A 387 -11.00 -1.98 23.98
N ILE A 388 -10.20 -2.00 22.91
CA ILE A 388 -8.75 -2.25 22.99
C ILE A 388 -8.05 -1.09 23.71
N LEU A 389 -8.42 0.15 23.42
CA LEU A 389 -7.86 1.33 24.08
C LEU A 389 -8.27 1.41 25.56
N ALA A 390 -9.47 0.97 25.91
CA ALA A 390 -9.94 0.91 27.31
C ALA A 390 -9.26 -0.23 28.11
N GLY A 391 -8.89 -1.34 27.46
CA GLY A 391 -8.18 -2.47 28.07
C GLY A 391 -6.66 -2.33 28.14
N ALA A 392 -6.08 -1.31 27.51
CA ALA A 392 -4.63 -1.08 27.43
C ALA A 392 -4.08 -0.10 28.48
N ASN A 393 -4.89 0.33 29.46
CA ASN A 393 -4.39 1.02 30.65
C ASN A 393 -3.91 -0.03 31.67
N PRO A 394 -2.62 -0.04 32.06
CA PRO A 394 -2.08 -0.93 33.10
C PRO A 394 -2.63 -0.62 34.50
#